data_AF-A0A229GCC2-F1
#
_entry.id   AF-A0A229GCC2-F1
#
_cell.length_a   1.000
_cell.length_b   1.000
_cell.length_c   1.000
_cell.angle_alpha   90.00
_cell.angle_beta   90.00
_cell.angle_gamma   90.00
#
_symmetry.space_group_name_H-M   'P 1'
#
loop_
_entity.id
_entity.type
_entity.pdbx_description
1 polymer ?
#
loop_
_entity_poly.entity_id
_entity_poly.type
_entity_poly.pdbx_seq_one_letter_code
_entity_poly.pdbx_strand_id
1 'polypeptide(L)'
;ALEADRKFGAHIFDAANGGALLWQHLFWFFGHPEVYIIALPFFGIVSEIIPVFSRKPMFGYISLIGATISIAGLSVTVWAHHMYVTGGVLLPFFSFMTFLIAVPTGIKFFNWLGTMWKGSLSFETPMLWTIGFLITFVFGGLTGVILASPPMDFHVSDSYFVVAHFHYVVFGTVVFAMFAGFHFWWPKFTGKMLDERLGKITFWTLFIGFHGTFLVQHWLGAEGMPRRYADYLAADGFTTLNTISTIASFLLGLSILPFFYNVWKTAKYGKKVEVDDPWGYGRSLEWATSCPPPRHNFVTLPRIRSESPAFDLHHPEIAALDQLENHGAAASDDDKALVGGKEAGK
;
A
#
# COMPACT_ATOMS: atom_id res chain seq x y z
N ALA A 1 25.60 -19.72 4.68
CA ALA A 1 26.47 -19.08 5.70
C ALA A 1 26.01 -19.43 7.11
N LEU A 2 24.84 -18.95 7.58
CA LEU A 2 24.43 -19.15 8.99
C LEU A 2 24.30 -20.64 9.37
N GLU A 3 23.71 -21.44 8.49
CA GLU A 3 23.63 -22.89 8.71
C GLU A 3 25.01 -23.55 8.76
N ALA A 4 25.99 -23.03 8.02
CA ALA A 4 27.34 -23.56 8.04
C ALA A 4 28.07 -23.29 9.36
N ASP A 5 27.89 -22.10 9.94
CA ASP A 5 28.39 -21.80 11.27
C ASP A 5 27.74 -22.71 12.32
N ARG A 6 26.42 -22.94 12.22
CA ARG A 6 25.67 -23.73 13.20
C ARG A 6 25.90 -25.24 13.12
N LYS A 7 26.14 -25.79 11.92
CA LYS A 7 26.19 -27.25 11.70
C LYS A 7 27.56 -27.79 11.36
N PHE A 8 28.38 -26.98 10.68
CA PHE A 8 29.65 -27.43 10.12
C PHE A 8 30.86 -26.78 10.80
N GLY A 9 30.64 -25.98 11.85
CA GLY A 9 31.71 -25.31 12.59
C GLY A 9 32.45 -24.25 11.77
N ALA A 10 31.77 -23.66 10.78
CA ALA A 10 32.30 -22.48 10.10
C ALA A 10 32.29 -21.26 11.06
N HIS A 11 33.12 -20.26 10.77
CA HIS A 11 33.33 -19.08 11.62
C HIS A 11 33.02 -17.77 10.87
N ILE A 12 32.02 -17.79 9.99
CA ILE A 12 31.71 -16.67 9.08
C ILE A 12 31.12 -15.48 9.85
N PHE A 13 30.20 -15.74 10.78
CA PHE A 13 29.50 -14.73 11.58
C PHE A 13 30.04 -14.58 13.00
N ASP A 14 31.22 -15.13 13.28
CA ASP A 14 31.92 -14.93 14.55
C ASP A 14 32.21 -13.46 14.81
N ALA A 15 31.91 -13.00 16.03
CA ALA A 15 32.09 -11.60 16.42
C ALA A 15 33.56 -11.14 16.28
N ALA A 16 34.52 -12.01 16.58
CA ALA A 16 35.96 -11.72 16.44
C ALA A 16 36.39 -11.44 14.99
N ASN A 17 35.63 -11.94 14.01
CA ASN A 17 35.88 -11.75 12.58
C ASN A 17 35.05 -10.58 11.99
N GLY A 18 34.37 -9.79 12.82
CA GLY A 18 33.41 -8.78 12.38
C GLY A 18 32.06 -9.36 11.93
N GLY A 19 31.83 -10.65 12.20
CA GLY A 19 30.70 -11.42 11.71
C GLY A 19 29.33 -10.92 12.18
N ALA A 20 29.26 -10.27 13.35
CA ALA A 20 28.03 -9.66 13.85
C ALA A 20 27.54 -8.50 12.96
N LEU A 21 28.45 -7.62 12.50
CA LEU A 21 28.10 -6.55 11.55
C LEU A 21 27.90 -7.11 10.15
N LEU A 22 28.70 -8.11 9.74
CA LEU A 22 28.52 -8.80 8.46
C LEU A 22 27.10 -9.37 8.33
N TRP A 23 26.61 -10.05 9.38
CA TRP A 23 25.24 -10.56 9.41
C TRP A 23 24.23 -9.43 9.24
N GLN A 24 24.37 -8.34 9.98
CA GLN A 24 23.44 -7.20 9.89
C GLN A 24 23.42 -6.59 8.49
N HIS A 25 24.58 -6.36 7.87
CA HIS A 25 24.63 -5.84 6.49
C HIS A 25 23.93 -6.78 5.51
N LEU A 26 24.23 -8.09 5.55
CA LEU A 26 23.62 -9.05 4.63
C LEU A 26 22.11 -9.22 4.88
N PHE A 27 21.72 -9.34 6.14
CA PHE A 27 20.34 -9.52 6.53
C PHE A 27 19.49 -8.30 6.16
N TRP A 28 19.95 -7.08 6.46
CA TRP A 28 19.19 -5.89 6.13
C TRP A 28 19.24 -5.54 4.65
N PHE A 29 20.34 -5.84 3.95
CA PHE A 29 20.40 -5.72 2.49
C PHE A 29 19.34 -6.57 1.80
N PHE A 30 18.97 -7.71 2.38
CA PHE A 30 17.79 -8.47 2.00
C PHE A 30 16.49 -7.87 2.56
N GLY A 31 16.43 -7.63 3.87
CA GLY A 31 15.20 -7.35 4.61
C GLY A 31 14.56 -6.02 4.25
N HIS A 32 15.32 -4.99 3.91
CA HIS A 32 14.71 -3.71 3.55
C HIS A 32 14.11 -3.70 2.13
N PRO A 33 14.78 -4.24 1.09
CA PRO A 33 14.09 -4.52 -0.18
C PRO A 33 12.87 -5.42 -0.02
N GLU A 34 12.92 -6.44 0.85
CA GLU A 34 11.78 -7.32 1.13
C GLU A 34 10.53 -6.54 1.58
N VAL A 35 10.67 -5.55 2.48
CA VAL A 35 9.50 -4.76 2.90
C VAL A 35 8.87 -3.96 1.75
N TYR A 36 9.65 -3.60 0.73
CA TYR A 36 9.11 -2.95 -0.48
C TYR A 36 8.54 -3.95 -1.49
N ILE A 37 9.08 -5.16 -1.58
CA ILE A 37 8.45 -6.26 -2.33
C ILE A 37 7.05 -6.52 -1.76
N ILE A 38 6.91 -6.46 -0.43
CA ILE A 38 5.61 -6.54 0.24
C ILE A 38 4.75 -5.31 -0.10
N ALA A 39 5.25 -4.08 0.07
CA ALA A 39 4.43 -2.88 -0.03
C ALA A 39 3.95 -2.53 -1.45
N LEU A 40 4.80 -2.68 -2.47
CA LEU A 40 4.52 -2.17 -3.83
C LEU A 40 3.30 -2.82 -4.51
N PRO A 41 3.07 -4.14 -4.42
CA PRO A 41 1.85 -4.76 -4.95
C PRO A 41 0.57 -4.22 -4.29
N PHE A 42 0.58 -4.00 -2.98
CA PHE A 42 -0.57 -3.44 -2.27
C PHE A 42 -0.83 -1.97 -2.63
N PHE A 43 0.21 -1.19 -2.92
CA PHE A 43 0.03 0.12 -3.55
C PHE A 43 -0.62 0.01 -4.93
N GLY A 44 -0.35 -1.07 -5.67
CA GLY A 44 -1.05 -1.41 -6.91
C GLY A 44 -2.54 -1.65 -6.68
N ILE A 45 -2.90 -2.42 -5.66
CA ILE A 45 -4.31 -2.66 -5.28
C ILE A 45 -5.05 -1.35 -5.00
N VAL A 46 -4.45 -0.49 -4.17
CA VAL A 46 -5.00 0.84 -3.86
C VAL A 46 -5.15 1.68 -5.14
N SER A 47 -4.18 1.59 -6.05
CA SER A 47 -4.19 2.30 -7.33
C SER A 47 -5.28 1.81 -8.28
N GLU A 48 -5.70 0.55 -8.20
CA GLU A 48 -6.82 0.02 -8.99
C GLU A 48 -8.19 0.43 -8.40
N ILE A 49 -8.31 0.44 -7.07
CA ILE A 49 -9.58 0.72 -6.39
C ILE A 49 -9.96 2.20 -6.50
N ILE A 50 -9.02 3.13 -6.24
CA ILE A 50 -9.33 4.56 -6.14
C ILE A 50 -10.01 5.12 -7.40
N PRO A 51 -9.53 4.86 -8.63
CA PRO A 51 -10.17 5.36 -9.85
C PRO A 51 -11.61 4.87 -10.05
N VAL A 52 -11.89 3.60 -9.71
CA VAL A 52 -13.22 2.99 -9.85
C VAL A 52 -14.22 3.70 -8.96
N PHE A 53 -13.90 3.85 -7.68
CA PHE A 53 -14.82 4.45 -6.70
C PHE A 53 -14.78 5.99 -6.70
N SER A 54 -13.81 6.61 -7.37
CA SER A 54 -13.79 8.06 -7.62
C SER A 54 -14.42 8.45 -8.97
N ARG A 55 -14.70 7.46 -9.83
CA ARG A 55 -15.23 7.62 -11.20
C ARG A 55 -14.36 8.56 -12.05
N LYS A 56 -13.05 8.45 -11.90
CA LYS A 56 -12.06 9.34 -12.53
C LYS A 56 -10.79 8.56 -12.89
N PRO A 57 -10.10 8.88 -14.00
CA PRO A 57 -8.79 8.32 -14.30
C PRO A 57 -7.78 8.59 -13.18
N MET A 58 -6.76 7.72 -13.05
CA MET A 58 -5.66 7.92 -12.11
C MET A 58 -4.92 9.22 -12.42
N PHE A 59 -4.93 10.16 -11.48
CA PHE A 59 -4.20 11.41 -11.59
C PHE A 59 -2.69 11.12 -11.62
N GLY A 60 -2.03 11.53 -12.70
CA GLY A 60 -0.59 11.35 -12.88
C GLY A 60 -0.14 9.89 -12.97
N TYR A 61 -0.82 9.07 -13.79
CA TYR A 61 -0.48 7.66 -14.01
C TYR A 61 1.02 7.42 -14.31
N ILE A 62 1.62 8.20 -15.21
CA ILE A 62 3.06 8.10 -15.53
C ILE A 62 3.94 8.46 -14.32
N SER A 63 3.52 9.44 -13.52
CA SER A 63 4.19 9.80 -12.26
C SER A 63 4.17 8.63 -11.27
N LEU A 64 3.06 7.89 -11.20
CA LEU A 64 2.92 6.71 -10.32
C LEU A 64 3.84 5.57 -10.76
N ILE A 65 4.01 5.35 -12.07
CA ILE A 65 4.98 4.39 -12.62
C ILE A 65 6.40 4.82 -12.26
N GLY A 66 6.77 6.07 -12.54
CA GLY A 66 8.10 6.61 -12.22
C GLY A 66 8.41 6.51 -10.73
N ALA A 67 7.44 6.85 -9.86
CA ALA A 67 7.58 6.71 -8.42
C ALA A 67 7.81 5.25 -8.00
N THR A 68 7.11 4.29 -8.63
CA THR A 68 7.28 2.87 -8.35
C THR A 68 8.68 2.37 -8.72
N ILE A 69 9.19 2.75 -9.89
CA ILE A 69 10.57 2.45 -10.33
C ILE A 69 11.58 3.06 -9.36
N SER A 70 11.39 4.33 -8.98
CA SER A 70 12.26 5.02 -8.03
C SER A 70 12.29 4.35 -6.66
N ILE A 71 11.14 3.95 -6.10
CA ILE A 71 11.08 3.23 -4.82
C ILE A 71 11.81 1.90 -4.92
N ALA A 72 11.56 1.12 -5.99
CA ALA A 72 12.22 -0.16 -6.20
C ALA A 72 13.75 0.00 -6.31
N GLY A 73 14.23 0.97 -7.09
CA GLY A 73 15.66 1.24 -7.26
C GLY A 73 16.33 1.75 -5.98
N LEU A 74 15.66 2.62 -5.22
CA LEU A 74 16.20 3.13 -3.96
C LEU A 74 16.18 2.07 -2.85
N SER A 75 15.23 1.13 -2.86
CA SER A 75 15.06 0.13 -1.81
C SER A 75 16.33 -0.69 -1.52
N VAL A 76 17.13 -0.99 -2.56
CA VAL A 76 18.38 -1.75 -2.44
C VAL A 76 19.56 -0.91 -1.95
N THR A 77 19.39 0.41 -1.81
CA THR A 77 20.48 1.34 -1.45
C THR A 77 20.42 1.87 -0.02
N VAL A 78 19.36 1.55 0.74
CA VAL A 78 19.08 2.20 2.04
C VAL A 78 19.18 1.29 3.25
N TRP A 79 19.47 0.00 3.07
CA TRP A 79 19.28 -1.04 4.08
C TRP A 79 19.84 -0.74 5.48
N ALA A 80 20.95 -0.01 5.58
CA ALA A 80 21.65 0.21 6.84
C ALA A 80 21.00 1.27 7.75
N HIS A 81 19.82 1.83 7.42
CA HIS A 81 19.06 2.60 8.41
C HIS A 81 18.56 1.76 9.59
N HIS A 82 18.47 0.44 9.44
CA HIS A 82 18.21 -0.47 10.58
C HIS A 82 19.40 -0.61 11.54
N MET A 83 20.54 0.02 11.23
CA MET A 83 21.82 -0.20 11.91
C MET A 83 22.38 1.08 12.54
N TYR A 84 21.60 2.17 12.64
CA TYR A 84 22.13 3.47 13.09
C TYR A 84 22.81 3.42 14.47
N VAL A 85 22.25 2.66 15.41
CA VAL A 85 22.80 2.52 16.77
C VAL A 85 24.03 1.61 16.86
N THR A 86 24.44 0.96 15.78
CA THR A 86 25.57 0.02 15.81
C THR A 86 26.94 0.69 15.79
N GLY A 87 27.01 1.96 15.35
CA GLY A 87 28.26 2.66 15.08
C GLY A 87 29.06 2.13 13.87
N GLY A 88 28.52 1.14 13.15
CA GLY A 88 29.21 0.44 12.05
C GLY A 88 28.83 0.90 10.64
N VAL A 89 28.18 2.06 10.48
CA VAL A 89 27.61 2.50 9.20
C VAL A 89 27.88 3.97 8.88
N LEU A 90 27.88 4.31 7.59
CA LEU A 90 28.00 5.70 7.12
C LEU A 90 26.67 6.46 7.29
N LEU A 91 26.43 7.00 8.49
CA LEU A 91 25.16 7.60 8.89
C LEU A 91 24.60 8.65 7.90
N PRO A 92 25.38 9.64 7.40
CA PRO A 92 24.81 10.67 6.53
C PRO A 92 24.30 10.11 5.19
N PHE A 93 24.97 9.11 4.64
CA PHE A 93 24.56 8.48 3.38
C PHE A 93 23.22 7.74 3.55
N PHE A 94 23.14 6.84 4.53
CA PHE A 94 21.94 6.05 4.72
C PHE A 94 20.75 6.90 5.20
N SER A 95 21.00 7.95 6.00
CA SER A 95 19.94 8.89 6.37
C SER A 95 19.39 9.64 5.17
N PHE A 96 20.27 10.27 4.38
CA PHE A 96 19.85 11.00 3.19
C PHE A 96 19.07 10.12 2.21
N MET A 97 19.59 8.93 1.90
CA MET A 97 18.94 8.01 0.97
C MET A 97 17.60 7.50 1.51
N THR A 98 17.47 7.29 2.83
CA THR A 98 16.19 6.88 3.45
C THR A 98 15.14 8.00 3.37
N PHE A 99 15.53 9.26 3.62
CA PHE A 99 14.64 10.40 3.37
C PHE A 99 14.23 10.50 1.90
N LEU A 100 15.14 10.20 0.98
CA LEU A 100 14.87 10.28 -0.45
C LEU A 100 13.76 9.32 -0.88
N ILE A 101 13.57 8.15 -0.23
CA ILE A 101 12.46 7.24 -0.53
C ILE A 101 11.09 7.78 -0.11
N ALA A 102 11.05 8.64 0.91
CA ALA A 102 9.80 9.28 1.32
C ALA A 102 9.22 10.16 0.19
N VAL A 103 10.07 10.71 -0.69
CA VAL A 103 9.65 11.57 -1.81
C VAL A 103 8.78 10.83 -2.85
N PRO A 104 9.25 9.76 -3.54
CA PRO A 104 8.41 9.04 -4.49
C PRO A 104 7.20 8.37 -3.82
N THR A 105 7.33 7.96 -2.56
CA THR A 105 6.16 7.47 -1.79
C THR A 105 5.12 8.59 -1.62
N GLY A 106 5.55 9.80 -1.25
CA GLY A 106 4.71 10.99 -1.18
C GLY A 106 4.04 11.33 -2.51
N ILE A 107 4.76 11.22 -3.62
CA ILE A 107 4.20 11.39 -4.98
C ILE A 107 3.01 10.44 -5.17
N LYS A 108 3.14 9.15 -4.86
CA LYS A 108 2.01 8.19 -4.98
C LYS A 108 0.81 8.61 -4.13
N PHE A 109 1.04 9.10 -2.91
CA PHE A 109 -0.03 9.64 -2.06
C PHE A 109 -0.75 10.83 -2.68
N PHE A 110 0.00 11.80 -3.21
CA PHE A 110 -0.61 12.93 -3.92
C PHE A 110 -1.31 12.51 -5.22
N ASN A 111 -0.82 11.48 -5.91
CA ASN A 111 -1.52 10.89 -7.05
C ASN A 111 -2.89 10.30 -6.64
N TRP A 112 -2.94 9.55 -5.55
CA TRP A 112 -4.18 9.00 -5.01
C TRP A 112 -5.16 10.09 -4.56
N LEU A 113 -4.69 11.08 -3.79
CA LEU A 113 -5.52 12.22 -3.38
C LEU A 113 -6.03 13.03 -4.57
N GLY A 114 -5.18 13.29 -5.58
CA GLY A 114 -5.57 13.99 -6.81
C GLY A 114 -6.58 13.21 -7.67
N THR A 115 -6.58 11.87 -7.57
CA THR A 115 -7.57 11.01 -8.21
C THR A 115 -8.92 11.10 -7.49
N MET A 116 -8.92 11.10 -6.16
CA MET A 116 -10.13 11.28 -5.36
C MET A 116 -10.70 12.71 -5.48
N TRP A 117 -9.82 13.70 -5.69
CA TRP A 117 -10.19 15.12 -5.77
C TRP A 117 -11.08 15.41 -6.98
N LYS A 118 -12.23 16.05 -6.70
CA LYS A 118 -13.32 16.30 -7.66
C LYS A 118 -13.91 15.03 -8.30
N GLY A 119 -13.61 13.86 -7.75
CA GLY A 119 -14.28 12.61 -8.10
C GLY A 119 -15.65 12.51 -7.43
N SER A 120 -16.53 11.67 -8.00
CA SER A 120 -17.79 11.30 -7.35
C SER A 120 -17.56 10.06 -6.51
N LEU A 121 -17.20 10.26 -5.24
CA LEU A 121 -16.83 9.17 -4.33
C LEU A 121 -18.04 8.36 -3.85
N SER A 122 -17.90 7.04 -3.85
CA SER A 122 -18.78 6.14 -3.11
C SER A 122 -17.97 5.27 -2.14
N PHE A 123 -18.54 5.02 -0.95
CA PHE A 123 -17.85 4.39 0.19
C PHE A 123 -18.37 2.97 0.43
N GLU A 124 -18.40 2.18 -0.62
CA GLU A 124 -18.46 0.73 -0.53
C GLU A 124 -17.19 0.20 0.15
N THR A 125 -17.26 -1.04 0.62
CA THR A 125 -16.24 -1.63 1.48
C THR A 125 -14.82 -1.56 0.90
N PRO A 126 -14.55 -1.83 -0.40
CA PRO A 126 -13.20 -1.69 -0.96
C PRO A 126 -12.60 -0.28 -0.81
N MET A 127 -13.41 0.76 -1.06
CA MET A 127 -12.98 2.15 -0.94
C MET A 127 -12.77 2.54 0.53
N LEU A 128 -13.61 2.04 1.43
CA LEU A 128 -13.46 2.26 2.87
C LEU A 128 -12.14 1.69 3.41
N TRP A 129 -11.79 0.45 3.04
CA TRP A 129 -10.49 -0.15 3.38
C TRP A 129 -9.31 0.64 2.80
N THR A 130 -9.46 1.11 1.57
CA THR A 130 -8.45 1.94 0.90
C THR A 130 -8.20 3.25 1.63
N ILE A 131 -9.25 3.90 2.13
CA ILE A 131 -9.10 5.10 2.97
C ILE A 131 -8.47 4.77 4.32
N GLY A 132 -8.84 3.64 4.93
CA GLY A 132 -8.16 3.14 6.12
C GLY A 132 -6.65 2.99 5.89
N PHE A 133 -6.26 2.37 4.77
CA PHE A 133 -4.86 2.31 4.32
C PHE A 133 -4.24 3.70 4.24
N LEU A 134 -4.87 4.66 3.56
CA LEU A 134 -4.31 6.01 3.39
C LEU A 134 -4.05 6.68 4.75
N ILE A 135 -5.01 6.60 5.68
CA ILE A 135 -4.89 7.20 7.01
C ILE A 135 -3.77 6.52 7.82
N THR A 136 -3.83 5.19 7.93
CA THR A 136 -2.89 4.42 8.73
C THR A 136 -1.47 4.54 8.17
N PHE A 137 -1.31 4.43 6.85
CA PHE A 137 0.01 4.53 6.23
C PHE A 137 0.60 5.94 6.33
N VAL A 138 -0.19 7.02 6.27
CA VAL A 138 0.35 8.38 6.47
C VAL A 138 0.97 8.51 7.86
N PHE A 139 0.31 8.04 8.93
CA PHE A 139 0.92 8.04 10.26
C PHE A 139 2.18 7.17 10.35
N GLY A 140 2.18 6.01 9.68
CA GLY A 140 3.38 5.18 9.54
C GLY A 140 4.52 5.87 8.78
N GLY A 141 4.20 6.58 7.69
CA GLY A 141 5.16 7.32 6.89
C GLY A 141 5.79 8.48 7.65
N LEU A 142 4.99 9.24 8.41
CA LEU A 142 5.48 10.33 9.25
C LEU A 142 6.44 9.84 10.33
N THR A 143 6.14 8.70 10.96
CA THR A 143 7.04 8.08 11.95
C THR A 143 8.27 7.46 11.29
N GLY A 144 8.18 7.03 10.03
CA GLY A 144 9.33 6.58 9.24
C GLY A 144 10.32 7.70 8.94
N VAL A 145 9.84 8.91 8.66
CA VAL A 145 10.70 10.10 8.51
C VAL A 145 11.42 10.42 9.82
N ILE A 146 10.78 10.22 10.97
CA ILE A 146 11.43 10.36 12.28
C ILE A 146 12.57 9.33 12.43
N LEU A 147 12.30 8.05 12.13
CA LEU A 147 13.29 6.98 12.23
C LEU A 147 14.40 7.06 11.17
N ALA A 148 14.18 7.77 10.06
CA ALA A 148 15.21 8.03 9.05
C ALA A 148 16.32 8.98 9.55
N SER A 149 16.09 9.68 10.67
CA SER A 149 17.01 10.64 11.29
C SER A 149 17.82 9.98 12.41
N PRO A 150 19.14 9.76 12.27
CA PRO A 150 19.95 9.12 13.31
C PRO A 150 19.86 9.77 14.69
N PRO A 151 19.89 11.13 14.84
CA PRO A 151 19.75 11.75 16.17
C PRO A 151 18.43 11.42 16.87
N MET A 152 17.35 11.24 16.12
CA MET A 152 16.06 10.83 16.69
C MET A 152 16.03 9.32 16.93
N ASP A 153 16.49 8.53 15.95
CA ASP A 153 16.53 7.07 16.02
C ASP A 153 17.37 6.59 17.20
N PHE A 154 18.49 7.25 17.56
CA PHE A 154 19.31 6.84 18.70
C PHE A 154 18.53 6.67 20.01
N HIS A 155 17.46 7.46 20.22
CA HIS A 155 16.60 7.33 21.41
C HIS A 155 15.54 6.24 21.26
N VAL A 156 14.98 6.08 20.07
CA VAL A 156 13.81 5.22 19.83
C VAL A 156 14.14 3.90 19.14
N SER A 157 15.40 3.69 18.75
CA SER A 157 15.88 2.43 18.17
C SER A 157 15.63 1.30 19.15
N ASP A 158 15.21 0.16 18.62
CA ASP A 158 14.82 -0.98 19.43
C ASP A 158 13.74 -0.70 20.52
N SER A 159 12.93 0.34 20.36
CA SER A 159 11.81 0.63 21.27
C SER A 159 10.44 0.24 20.70
N TYR A 160 9.40 0.36 21.54
CA TYR A 160 8.01 0.24 21.09
C TYR A 160 7.64 1.25 19.99
N PHE A 161 8.40 2.33 19.80
CA PHE A 161 8.17 3.30 18.74
C PHE A 161 8.44 2.67 17.37
N VAL A 162 9.54 1.92 17.23
CA VAL A 162 9.86 1.17 15.99
C VAL A 162 8.83 0.06 15.76
N VAL A 163 8.36 -0.60 16.83
CA VAL A 163 7.29 -1.60 16.73
C VAL A 163 6.00 -0.96 16.20
N ALA A 164 5.58 0.16 16.78
CA ALA A 164 4.38 0.88 16.38
C ALA A 164 4.51 1.40 14.94
N HIS A 165 5.64 2.01 14.58
CA HIS A 165 5.94 2.47 13.22
C HIS A 165 5.75 1.33 12.21
N PHE A 166 6.41 0.20 12.45
CA PHE A 166 6.35 -0.94 11.52
C PHE A 166 4.92 -1.48 11.38
N HIS A 167 4.15 -1.55 12.48
CA HIS A 167 2.75 -1.96 12.39
C HIS A 167 1.90 -0.94 11.63
N TYR A 168 2.08 0.37 11.82
CA TYR A 168 1.36 1.36 11.02
C TYR A 168 1.68 1.28 9.52
N VAL A 169 2.94 1.04 9.16
CA VAL A 169 3.33 0.91 7.75
C VAL A 169 2.85 -0.41 7.17
N VAL A 170 3.21 -1.55 7.78
CA VAL A 170 2.99 -2.90 7.23
C VAL A 170 1.56 -3.37 7.40
N PHE A 171 0.92 -3.09 8.53
CA PHE A 171 -0.49 -3.46 8.69
C PHE A 171 -1.37 -2.60 7.78
N GLY A 172 -1.02 -1.32 7.60
CA GLY A 172 -1.60 -0.46 6.57
C GLY A 172 -1.46 -1.07 5.18
N THR A 173 -0.23 -1.27 4.69
CA THR A 173 0.00 -1.80 3.33
C THR A 173 -0.60 -3.18 3.15
N VAL A 174 -0.30 -4.13 4.03
CA VAL A 174 -0.69 -5.52 3.83
C VAL A 174 -2.14 -5.70 4.21
N VAL A 175 -2.52 -5.48 5.46
CA VAL A 175 -3.84 -5.91 5.95
C VAL A 175 -4.96 -5.04 5.40
N PHE A 176 -4.86 -3.71 5.46
CA PHE A 176 -5.92 -2.84 4.94
C PHE A 176 -6.07 -2.98 3.43
N ALA A 177 -4.98 -2.92 2.65
CA ALA A 177 -5.09 -3.05 1.20
C ALA A 177 -5.42 -4.50 0.76
N MET A 178 -5.01 -5.52 1.51
CA MET A 178 -5.48 -6.91 1.26
C MET A 178 -6.98 -7.03 1.46
N PHE A 179 -7.55 -6.46 2.53
CA PHE A 179 -9.01 -6.46 2.70
C PHE A 179 -9.71 -5.61 1.64
N ALA A 180 -9.12 -4.49 1.22
CA ALA A 180 -9.61 -3.72 0.10
C ALA A 180 -9.69 -4.59 -1.16
N GLY A 181 -8.60 -5.29 -1.50
CA GLY A 181 -8.52 -6.21 -2.62
C GLY A 181 -9.46 -7.41 -2.50
N PHE A 182 -9.59 -8.02 -1.31
CA PHE A 182 -10.54 -9.10 -1.09
C PHE A 182 -11.95 -8.65 -1.38
N HIS A 183 -12.40 -7.51 -0.83
CA HIS A 183 -13.75 -7.03 -1.12
C HIS A 183 -13.91 -6.63 -2.59
N PHE A 184 -12.89 -6.04 -3.21
CA PHE A 184 -12.93 -5.59 -4.61
C PHE A 184 -13.02 -6.75 -5.60
N TRP A 185 -12.14 -7.74 -5.49
CA TRP A 185 -12.07 -8.87 -6.43
C TRP A 185 -12.85 -10.10 -6.00
N TRP A 186 -13.47 -10.14 -4.81
CA TRP A 186 -14.34 -11.26 -4.40
C TRP A 186 -15.36 -11.67 -5.46
N PRO A 187 -16.15 -10.74 -6.04
CA PRO A 187 -17.11 -11.10 -7.07
C PRO A 187 -16.44 -11.57 -8.36
N LYS A 188 -15.25 -11.04 -8.70
CA LYS A 188 -14.50 -11.51 -9.86
C LYS A 188 -14.01 -12.95 -9.67
N PHE A 189 -13.52 -13.31 -8.49
CA PHE A 189 -13.03 -14.68 -8.23
C PHE A 189 -14.14 -15.70 -7.98
N THR A 190 -15.23 -15.30 -7.30
CA THR A 190 -16.24 -16.24 -6.79
C THR A 190 -17.60 -16.14 -7.48
N GLY A 191 -17.82 -15.07 -8.26
CA GLY A 191 -19.13 -14.76 -8.83
C GLY A 191 -20.15 -14.26 -7.83
N LYS A 192 -19.76 -13.90 -6.61
CA LYS A 192 -20.66 -13.42 -5.55
C LYS A 192 -20.07 -12.22 -4.83
N MET A 193 -20.93 -11.29 -4.42
CA MET A 193 -20.52 -10.16 -3.58
C MET A 193 -20.37 -10.59 -2.12
N LEU A 194 -19.40 -10.00 -1.42
CA LEU A 194 -19.39 -10.00 0.05
C LEU A 194 -20.52 -9.09 0.58
N ASP A 195 -20.98 -9.35 1.80
CA ASP A 195 -22.00 -8.53 2.46
C ASP A 195 -21.36 -7.22 2.97
N GLU A 196 -21.85 -6.08 2.44
CA GLU A 196 -21.34 -4.74 2.77
C GLU A 196 -21.49 -4.37 4.25
N ARG A 197 -22.54 -4.83 4.93
CA ARG A 197 -22.74 -4.50 6.35
C ARG A 197 -21.71 -5.24 7.21
N LEU A 198 -21.49 -6.52 6.93
CA LEU A 198 -20.46 -7.29 7.62
C LEU A 198 -19.06 -6.77 7.30
N GLY A 199 -18.80 -6.40 6.04
CA GLY A 199 -17.54 -5.77 5.62
C GLY A 199 -17.24 -4.48 6.39
N LYS A 200 -18.24 -3.61 6.57
CA LYS A 200 -18.12 -2.39 7.38
C LYS A 200 -17.93 -2.66 8.87
N ILE A 201 -18.56 -3.72 9.42
CA ILE A 201 -18.33 -4.13 10.82
C ILE A 201 -16.89 -4.61 11.00
N THR A 202 -16.37 -5.47 10.10
CA THR A 202 -14.96 -5.88 10.09
C THR A 202 -14.07 -4.64 10.02
N PHE A 203 -14.32 -3.72 9.10
CA PHE A 203 -13.53 -2.50 8.96
C PHE A 203 -13.46 -1.69 10.25
N TRP A 204 -14.60 -1.32 10.85
CA TRP A 204 -14.58 -0.42 12.00
C TRP A 204 -14.01 -1.07 13.26
N THR A 205 -14.30 -2.35 13.50
CA THR A 205 -13.73 -3.07 14.65
C THR A 205 -12.22 -3.25 14.49
N LEU A 206 -11.75 -3.55 13.28
CA LEU A 206 -10.32 -3.68 12.97
C LEU A 206 -9.62 -2.32 13.04
N PHE A 207 -10.19 -1.27 12.45
CA PHE A 207 -9.61 0.07 12.42
C PHE A 207 -9.47 0.65 13.84
N ILE A 208 -10.53 0.58 14.64
CA ILE A 208 -10.50 1.07 16.04
C ILE A 208 -9.55 0.21 16.88
N GLY A 209 -9.62 -1.13 16.76
CA GLY A 209 -8.72 -2.03 17.48
C GLY A 209 -7.25 -1.79 17.12
N PHE A 210 -6.95 -1.58 15.84
CA PHE A 210 -5.61 -1.30 15.35
C PHE A 210 -5.05 0.01 15.92
N HIS A 211 -5.79 1.12 15.75
CA HIS A 211 -5.34 2.42 16.27
C HIS A 211 -5.25 2.41 17.80
N GLY A 212 -6.21 1.80 18.50
CA GLY A 212 -6.13 1.65 19.96
C GLY A 212 -4.93 0.82 20.43
N THR A 213 -4.50 -0.16 19.63
CA THR A 213 -3.35 -1.03 19.96
C THR A 213 -2.04 -0.29 19.78
N PHE A 214 -1.80 0.27 18.60
CA PHE A 214 -0.47 0.72 18.20
C PHE A 214 -0.25 2.23 18.34
N LEU A 215 -1.31 3.06 18.40
CA LEU A 215 -1.11 4.51 18.54
C LEU A 215 -0.41 4.82 19.87
N VAL A 216 -0.86 4.18 20.94
CA VAL A 216 -0.29 4.33 22.29
C VAL A 216 1.13 3.78 22.41
N GLN A 217 1.52 2.84 21.54
CA GLN A 217 2.86 2.26 21.55
C GLN A 217 3.93 3.24 21.05
N HIS A 218 3.58 4.22 20.21
CA HIS A 218 4.51 5.31 19.88
C HIS A 218 4.91 6.08 21.13
N TRP A 219 3.93 6.39 21.99
CA TRP A 219 4.19 7.10 23.23
C TRP A 219 4.99 6.25 24.22
N LEU A 220 4.60 4.98 24.43
CA LEU A 220 5.38 4.04 25.26
C LEU A 220 6.83 3.92 24.82
N GLY A 221 7.07 3.81 23.51
CA GLY A 221 8.42 3.70 22.98
C GLY A 221 9.24 4.98 23.11
N ALA A 222 8.59 6.15 23.01
CA ALA A 222 9.23 7.44 23.22
C ALA A 222 9.55 7.69 24.71
N GLU A 223 8.74 7.18 25.64
CA GLU A 223 8.99 7.23 27.08
C GLU A 223 10.07 6.23 27.55
N GLY A 224 10.51 5.34 26.67
CA GLY A 224 11.67 4.48 26.91
C GLY A 224 11.35 3.00 27.12
N MET A 225 10.15 2.51 26.76
CA MET A 225 9.85 1.08 26.80
C MET A 225 10.53 0.35 25.61
N PRO A 226 11.55 -0.50 25.85
CA PRO A 226 12.24 -1.22 24.78
C PRO A 226 11.39 -2.38 24.26
N ARG A 227 11.63 -2.77 23.00
CA ARG A 227 10.98 -3.96 22.42
C ARG A 227 11.59 -5.25 23.00
N ARG A 228 10.81 -6.34 22.97
CA ARG A 228 11.23 -7.70 23.38
C ARG A 228 11.48 -7.86 24.89
N TYR A 229 10.94 -6.99 25.72
CA TYR A 229 10.89 -7.17 27.17
C TYR A 229 9.69 -8.05 27.53
N ALA A 230 9.88 -9.02 28.43
CA ALA A 230 8.83 -9.93 28.86
C ALA A 230 8.00 -9.34 30.03
N ASP A 231 8.65 -8.56 30.89
CA ASP A 231 8.08 -7.85 32.03
C ASP A 231 8.67 -6.43 32.14
N TYR A 232 8.04 -5.61 32.99
CA TYR A 232 8.47 -4.26 33.33
C TYR A 232 8.06 -3.94 34.77
N LEU A 233 8.69 -2.94 35.39
CA LEU A 233 8.42 -2.58 36.77
C LEU A 233 7.20 -1.67 36.86
N ALA A 234 6.44 -1.77 37.95
CA ALA A 234 5.33 -0.86 38.20
C ALA A 234 5.78 0.61 38.31
N ALA A 235 7.02 0.84 38.76
CA ALA A 235 7.64 2.16 38.87
C ALA A 235 7.92 2.83 37.50
N ASP A 236 7.98 2.05 36.42
CA ASP A 236 8.28 2.56 35.07
C ASP A 236 7.11 3.36 34.46
N GLY A 237 5.90 3.22 35.01
CA GLY A 237 4.71 3.95 34.54
C GLY A 237 4.06 3.40 33.27
N PHE A 238 4.58 2.32 32.67
CA PHE A 238 4.09 1.77 31.41
C PHE A 238 2.74 1.02 31.48
N THR A 239 2.21 0.77 32.68
CA THR A 239 1.05 -0.10 32.90
C THR A 239 -0.21 0.36 32.15
N THR A 240 -0.55 1.65 32.23
CA THR A 240 -1.80 2.16 31.66
C THR A 240 -1.84 1.99 30.14
N LEU A 241 -0.77 2.39 29.44
CA LEU A 241 -0.70 2.33 27.99
C LEU A 241 -0.59 0.89 27.48
N ASN A 242 0.13 0.00 28.18
CA ASN A 242 0.12 -1.43 27.87
C ASN A 242 -1.27 -2.05 28.06
N THR A 243 -2.01 -1.62 29.09
CA THR A 243 -3.38 -2.10 29.32
C THR A 243 -4.32 -1.67 28.19
N ILE A 244 -4.26 -0.40 27.76
CA ILE A 244 -5.03 0.09 26.61
C ILE A 244 -4.66 -0.68 25.34
N SER A 245 -3.36 -0.83 25.07
CA SER A 245 -2.86 -1.56 23.92
C SER A 245 -3.35 -3.01 23.91
N THR A 246 -3.35 -3.66 25.07
CA THR A 246 -3.83 -5.05 25.24
C THR A 246 -5.32 -5.18 24.98
N ILE A 247 -6.16 -4.34 25.59
CA ILE A 247 -7.62 -4.36 25.38
C ILE A 247 -7.96 -4.16 23.90
N ALA A 248 -7.30 -3.19 23.27
CA ALA A 248 -7.49 -2.93 21.85
C ALA A 248 -6.97 -4.07 20.96
N SER A 249 -5.92 -4.78 21.37
CA SER A 249 -5.39 -5.94 20.64
C SER A 249 -6.36 -7.13 20.64
N PHE A 250 -7.11 -7.34 21.73
CA PHE A 250 -8.18 -8.32 21.75
C PHE A 250 -9.31 -7.94 20.80
N LEU A 251 -9.71 -6.66 20.76
CA LEU A 251 -10.68 -6.17 19.78
C LEU A 251 -10.18 -6.37 18.35
N LEU A 252 -8.90 -6.07 18.09
CA LEU A 252 -8.26 -6.29 16.79
C LEU A 252 -8.28 -7.77 16.40
N GLY A 253 -7.94 -8.69 17.30
CA GLY A 253 -8.00 -10.13 17.03
C GLY A 253 -9.42 -10.63 16.73
N LEU A 254 -10.41 -10.15 17.48
CA LEU A 254 -11.81 -10.52 17.28
C LEU A 254 -12.43 -9.89 16.03
N SER A 255 -11.86 -8.80 15.51
CA SER A 255 -12.35 -8.09 14.31
C SER A 255 -12.37 -8.93 13.03
N ILE A 256 -11.63 -10.03 12.99
CA ILE A 256 -11.57 -10.95 11.85
C ILE A 256 -12.78 -11.90 11.82
N LEU A 257 -13.44 -12.15 12.96
CA LEU A 257 -14.57 -13.09 13.02
C LEU A 257 -15.75 -12.70 12.11
N PRO A 258 -16.19 -11.43 12.06
CA PRO A 258 -17.21 -10.99 11.11
C PRO A 258 -16.81 -11.21 9.64
N PHE A 259 -15.51 -11.17 9.31
CA PHE A 259 -15.04 -11.44 7.93
C PHE A 259 -15.20 -12.92 7.57
N PHE A 260 -14.77 -13.84 8.43
CA PHE A 260 -14.98 -15.26 8.18
C PHE A 260 -16.46 -15.63 8.10
N TYR A 261 -17.28 -15.02 8.95
CA TYR A 261 -18.73 -15.17 8.86
C TYR A 261 -19.29 -14.62 7.55
N ASN A 262 -18.78 -13.48 7.06
CA ASN A 262 -19.16 -12.90 5.78
C ASN A 262 -18.86 -13.84 4.61
N VAL A 263 -17.64 -14.38 4.57
CA VAL A 263 -17.21 -15.36 3.57
C VAL A 263 -18.12 -16.59 3.58
N TRP A 264 -18.37 -17.18 4.76
CA TRP A 264 -19.25 -18.33 4.89
C TRP A 264 -20.69 -18.03 4.45
N LYS A 265 -21.26 -16.92 4.92
CA LYS A 265 -22.64 -16.49 4.62
C LYS A 265 -22.83 -16.29 3.12
N THR A 266 -21.92 -15.58 2.47
CA THR A 266 -22.05 -15.23 1.05
C THR A 266 -21.69 -16.39 0.13
N ALA A 267 -20.74 -17.26 0.52
CA ALA A 267 -20.50 -18.51 -0.18
C ALA A 267 -21.78 -19.38 -0.23
N LYS A 268 -22.48 -19.52 0.90
CA LYS A 268 -23.68 -20.38 1.01
C LYS A 268 -24.96 -19.74 0.47
N TYR A 269 -25.18 -18.45 0.74
CA TYR A 269 -26.47 -17.77 0.49
C TYR A 269 -26.37 -16.55 -0.44
N GLY A 270 -25.17 -16.14 -0.85
CA GLY A 270 -24.97 -14.98 -1.71
C GLY A 270 -25.54 -15.19 -3.11
N LYS A 271 -26.16 -14.12 -3.66
CA LYS A 271 -26.64 -14.06 -5.04
C LYS A 271 -25.46 -14.02 -6.00
N LYS A 272 -25.62 -14.65 -7.16
CA LYS A 272 -24.62 -14.60 -8.23
C LYS A 272 -24.62 -13.23 -8.88
N VAL A 273 -23.43 -12.77 -9.26
CA VAL A 273 -23.23 -11.61 -10.11
C VAL A 273 -23.42 -12.07 -11.56
N GLU A 274 -24.30 -11.38 -12.29
CA GLU A 274 -24.63 -11.70 -13.68
C GLU A 274 -24.04 -10.68 -14.68
N VAL A 275 -23.18 -9.80 -14.20
CA VAL A 275 -22.51 -8.75 -14.97
C VAL A 275 -20.99 -8.89 -14.90
N ASP A 276 -20.30 -8.39 -15.91
CA ASP A 276 -18.83 -8.44 -15.99
C ASP A 276 -18.17 -7.49 -14.99
N ASP A 277 -18.81 -6.34 -14.75
CA ASP A 277 -18.38 -5.31 -13.80
C ASP A 277 -19.44 -5.03 -12.73
N PRO A 278 -19.33 -5.62 -11.53
CA PRO A 278 -20.23 -5.36 -10.42
C PRO A 278 -20.03 -3.98 -9.76
N TRP A 279 -18.94 -3.28 -10.04
CA TRP A 279 -18.63 -1.96 -9.48
C TRP A 279 -18.98 -0.81 -10.45
N GLY A 280 -19.26 -1.12 -11.71
CA GLY A 280 -19.82 -0.25 -12.75
C GLY A 280 -18.84 0.69 -13.44
N TYR A 281 -17.73 1.03 -12.79
CA TYR A 281 -16.69 1.94 -13.30
C TYR A 281 -15.31 1.25 -13.34
N GLY A 282 -15.28 -0.08 -13.43
CA GLY A 282 -14.08 -0.89 -13.59
C GLY A 282 -13.26 -0.43 -14.78
N ARG A 283 -11.95 -0.23 -14.58
CA ARG A 283 -11.08 0.41 -15.57
C ARG A 283 -10.18 -0.58 -16.30
N SER A 284 -9.43 -1.38 -15.55
CA SER A 284 -8.49 -2.34 -16.09
C SER A 284 -9.19 -3.51 -16.80
N LEU A 285 -8.43 -4.22 -17.63
CA LEU A 285 -8.92 -5.25 -18.55
C LEU A 285 -9.72 -6.37 -17.88
N GLU A 286 -9.46 -6.65 -16.60
CA GLU A 286 -10.14 -7.68 -15.82
C GLU A 286 -11.66 -7.45 -15.72
N TRP A 287 -12.12 -6.20 -15.81
CA TRP A 287 -13.53 -5.85 -15.71
C TRP A 287 -14.30 -6.02 -17.03
N ALA A 288 -13.63 -6.39 -18.12
CA ALA A 288 -14.23 -6.68 -19.42
C ALA A 288 -14.55 -8.17 -19.66
N THR A 289 -14.37 -9.02 -18.63
CA THR A 289 -14.71 -10.45 -18.68
C THR A 289 -15.67 -10.83 -17.57
N SER A 290 -16.29 -12.00 -17.70
CA SER A 290 -17.32 -12.48 -16.78
C SER A 290 -16.83 -12.68 -15.34
N CYS A 291 -17.78 -12.85 -14.42
CA CYS A 291 -17.55 -13.14 -13.01
C CYS A 291 -18.26 -14.46 -12.59
N PRO A 292 -17.62 -15.65 -12.56
CA PRO A 292 -16.32 -16.13 -12.98
C PRO A 292 -15.67 -15.65 -14.26
N PRO A 293 -14.36 -15.34 -14.35
CA PRO A 293 -13.69 -15.48 -15.63
C PRO A 293 -13.75 -16.95 -16.11
N PRO A 294 -13.86 -17.21 -17.43
CA PRO A 294 -13.74 -18.56 -17.96
C PRO A 294 -12.33 -19.12 -17.71
N ARG A 295 -12.13 -20.43 -17.92
CA ARG A 295 -10.85 -21.12 -17.69
C ARG A 295 -9.64 -20.45 -18.35
N HIS A 296 -9.84 -19.80 -19.49
CA HIS A 296 -8.79 -19.09 -20.24
C HIS A 296 -8.94 -17.56 -20.18
N ASN A 297 -9.55 -17.05 -19.10
CA ASN A 297 -9.76 -15.64 -18.74
C ASN A 297 -10.67 -14.82 -19.65
N PHE A 298 -10.63 -15.00 -20.97
CA PHE A 298 -11.41 -14.19 -21.93
C PHE A 298 -12.08 -15.06 -22.98
N VAL A 299 -13.31 -14.71 -23.34
CA VAL A 299 -13.98 -15.22 -24.55
C VAL A 299 -13.58 -14.36 -25.75
N THR A 300 -13.61 -13.04 -25.57
CA THR A 300 -13.14 -12.04 -26.52
C THR A 300 -12.36 -10.97 -25.77
N LEU A 301 -11.37 -10.37 -26.42
CA LEU A 301 -10.61 -9.24 -25.86
C LEU A 301 -11.14 -7.93 -26.45
N PRO A 302 -11.38 -6.90 -25.62
CA PRO A 302 -11.65 -5.56 -26.12
C PRO A 302 -10.41 -4.97 -26.79
N ARG A 303 -10.62 -3.99 -27.67
CA ARG A 303 -9.52 -3.24 -28.27
C ARG A 303 -8.92 -2.28 -27.23
N ILE A 304 -7.65 -2.48 -26.89
CA ILE A 304 -6.93 -1.64 -25.92
C ILE A 304 -6.43 -0.37 -26.61
N ARG A 305 -6.87 0.80 -26.13
CA ARG A 305 -6.47 2.13 -26.65
C ARG A 305 -6.01 3.12 -25.58
N SER A 306 -6.31 2.85 -24.32
CA SER A 306 -5.95 3.65 -23.15
C SER A 306 -5.49 2.76 -22.01
N GLU A 307 -5.13 3.36 -20.87
CA GLU A 307 -4.88 2.65 -19.61
C GLU A 307 -6.15 2.05 -18.98
N SER A 308 -7.34 2.33 -19.51
CA SER A 308 -8.64 1.94 -18.94
C SER A 308 -9.53 1.17 -19.94
N PRO A 309 -9.07 0.04 -20.50
CA PRO A 309 -9.75 -0.62 -21.63
C PRO A 309 -11.16 -1.16 -21.32
N ALA A 310 -11.46 -1.56 -20.08
CA ALA A 310 -12.81 -1.99 -19.72
C ALA A 310 -13.76 -0.80 -19.59
N PHE A 311 -13.25 0.32 -19.08
CA PHE A 311 -14.03 1.57 -19.01
C PHE A 311 -14.38 2.06 -20.41
N ASP A 312 -13.42 2.07 -21.34
CA ASP A 312 -13.66 2.49 -22.73
C ASP A 312 -14.67 1.61 -23.45
N LEU A 313 -14.72 0.32 -23.13
CA LEU A 313 -15.70 -0.63 -23.67
C LEU A 313 -17.12 -0.33 -23.15
N HIS A 314 -17.25 -0.09 -21.85
CA HIS A 314 -18.55 0.08 -21.18
C HIS A 314 -19.11 1.50 -21.29
N HIS A 315 -18.25 2.50 -21.50
CA HIS A 315 -18.58 3.94 -21.57
C HIS A 315 -17.99 4.60 -22.84
N PRO A 316 -18.36 4.13 -24.06
CA PRO A 316 -17.75 4.57 -25.31
C PRO A 316 -17.94 6.06 -25.60
N GLU A 317 -19.03 6.66 -25.11
CA GLU A 317 -19.32 8.09 -25.23
C GLU A 317 -18.32 8.95 -24.47
N ILE A 318 -17.87 8.51 -23.29
CA ILE A 318 -16.87 9.23 -22.49
C ILE A 318 -15.49 9.02 -23.11
N ALA A 319 -15.15 7.80 -23.52
CA ALA A 319 -13.88 7.52 -24.16
C ALA A 319 -13.69 8.30 -25.47
N ALA A 320 -14.76 8.56 -26.22
CA ALA A 320 -14.72 9.40 -27.41
C ALA A 320 -14.41 10.87 -27.09
N LEU A 321 -14.99 11.41 -26.01
CA LEU A 321 -14.70 12.77 -25.54
C LEU A 321 -13.24 12.88 -25.06
N ASP A 322 -12.77 11.94 -24.26
CA ASP A 322 -11.37 11.90 -23.78
C ASP A 322 -10.38 11.82 -24.96
N GLN A 323 -10.70 11.05 -26.01
CA GLN A 323 -9.87 11.01 -27.23
C GLN A 323 -9.88 12.36 -27.96
N LEU A 324 -11.03 13.04 -28.07
CA LEU A 324 -11.12 14.35 -28.71
C LEU A 324 -10.36 15.44 -27.93
N GLU A 325 -10.43 15.44 -26.60
CA GLU A 325 -9.70 16.41 -25.77
C GLU A 325 -8.18 16.17 -25.83
N ASN A 326 -7.74 14.91 -25.70
CA ASN A 326 -6.31 14.57 -25.69
C ASN A 326 -5.66 14.67 -27.09
N HIS A 327 -6.36 14.29 -28.16
CA HIS A 327 -5.84 14.43 -29.53
C HIS A 327 -6.07 15.83 -30.12
N GLY A 328 -7.12 16.55 -29.72
CA GLY A 328 -7.37 17.93 -30.13
C GLY A 328 -6.31 18.90 -29.59
N ALA A 329 -5.77 18.64 -28.39
CA ALA A 329 -4.65 19.39 -27.83
C ALA A 329 -3.31 19.12 -28.56
N ALA A 330 -3.13 17.92 -29.12
CA ALA A 330 -1.95 17.59 -29.94
C ALA A 330 -2.08 18.11 -31.39
N ALA A 331 -3.30 18.21 -31.92
CA ALA A 331 -3.56 18.73 -33.26
C ALA A 331 -3.48 20.27 -33.34
N SER A 332 -3.60 21.00 -32.22
CA SER A 332 -3.65 22.47 -32.27
C SER A 332 -2.33 23.18 -32.58
N ASP A 333 -1.19 22.50 -32.40
CA ASP A 333 0.14 23.08 -32.68
C ASP A 333 0.70 22.71 -34.06
N ASP A 334 0.38 21.54 -34.62
CA ASP A 334 0.91 21.12 -35.94
C ASP A 334 0.00 21.44 -37.14
N ASP A 335 -1.33 21.49 -36.98
CA ASP A 335 -2.23 21.72 -38.12
C ASP A 335 -2.35 23.20 -38.54
N LYS A 336 -1.93 24.14 -37.69
CA LYS A 336 -1.87 25.57 -38.07
C LYS A 336 -0.67 25.91 -38.97
N ALA A 337 0.34 25.04 -39.04
CA ALA A 337 1.51 25.24 -39.88
C ALA A 337 1.32 24.70 -41.32
N LEU A 338 0.30 23.86 -41.57
CA LEU A 338 0.10 23.20 -42.87
C LEU A 338 -1.08 23.74 -43.69
N VAL A 339 -1.87 24.68 -43.15
CA VAL A 339 -2.95 25.38 -43.88
C VAL A 339 -2.59 26.87 -44.06
N GLY A 340 -1.40 27.11 -44.60
CA GLY A 340 -0.94 28.44 -45.04
C GLY A 340 -1.10 28.64 -46.55
N GLY A 341 -2.28 29.10 -46.95
CA GLY A 341 -2.52 29.93 -48.15
C GLY A 341 -2.00 29.43 -49.51
N LYS A 342 -2.82 28.65 -50.21
CA LYS A 342 -2.80 28.60 -51.68
C LYS A 342 -4.22 28.72 -52.23
N GLU A 343 -4.53 29.91 -52.73
CA GLU A 343 -5.40 30.24 -53.87
C GLU A 343 -5.68 31.76 -53.83
N ALA A 344 -5.73 32.54 -54.90
CA ALA A 344 -5.71 32.25 -56.33
C ALA A 344 -5.25 33.52 -57.08
N GLY A 345 -4.58 33.33 -58.22
CA GLY A 345 -4.44 34.36 -59.23
C GLY A 345 -5.64 34.33 -60.18
N LYS A 346 -6.41 35.42 -60.22
CA LYS A 346 -6.91 36.14 -61.40
C LYS A 346 -7.93 37.18 -60.97
#